data_AF-A0A421KAF8-F1
#
_entry.id   AF-A0A421KAF8-F1
#
_cell.length_a   1.000
_cell.length_b   1.000
_cell.length_c   1.000
_cell.angle_alpha   90.00
_cell.angle_beta   90.00
_cell.angle_gamma   90.00
#
_symmetry.space_group_name_H-M   'P 1'
#
loop_
_entity.id
_entity.type
_entity.pdbx_description
1 polymer ?
#
loop_
_entity_poly.entity_id
_entity_poly.type
_entity_poly.pdbx_seq_one_letter_code
_entity_poly.pdbx_strand_id
1 'polypeptide(L)'
;MLTSVLAQADTMIFGGDAGWGHSISHGLKEMAGWKGMAALTLAPLGRNPFNDENGDTDSIDLLILAEPAGLEIPSGSYHAEGVYEITQQRAARTELSIRPGPGGIRLYPSQGAMWQPGAQWENFTFEFFLCPSQLRDGERFFSWEGRDSVGEPQSIGITVEKRRLVW
;
A
#
# COMPACT_ATOMS: atom_id res chain seq x y z
N MET A 1 34.40 23.17 -13.57
CA MET A 1 34.60 22.04 -12.63
C MET A 1 33.23 21.53 -12.24
N LEU A 2 32.91 20.27 -12.51
CA LEU A 2 31.66 19.63 -12.11
C LEU A 2 31.91 18.93 -10.76
N THR A 3 31.34 19.45 -9.68
CA THR A 3 31.31 18.79 -8.38
C THR A 3 30.29 17.66 -8.42
N SER A 4 30.77 16.42 -8.50
CA SER A 4 29.97 15.23 -8.23
C SER A 4 29.61 15.22 -6.74
N VAL A 5 28.32 15.30 -6.42
CA VAL A 5 27.82 15.03 -5.08
C VAL A 5 27.58 13.53 -4.99
N LEU A 6 28.35 12.84 -4.15
CA LEU A 6 28.14 11.42 -3.87
C LEU A 6 26.83 11.26 -3.10
N ALA A 7 26.01 10.29 -3.47
CA ALA A 7 24.81 9.95 -2.73
C ALA A 7 25.20 9.48 -1.33
N GLN A 8 24.75 10.21 -0.30
CA GLN A 8 24.97 9.87 1.10
C GLN A 8 23.80 9.02 1.58
N ALA A 9 24.10 7.88 2.22
CA ALA A 9 23.08 7.08 2.88
C ALA A 9 22.49 7.87 4.06
N ASP A 10 21.20 8.17 3.99
CA ASP A 10 20.48 8.84 5.07
C ASP A 10 19.57 7.84 5.78
N THR A 11 19.57 7.88 7.11
CA THR A 11 18.76 6.96 7.92
C THR A 11 17.54 7.70 8.43
N MET A 12 16.40 7.45 7.80
CA MET A 12 15.13 8.06 8.19
C MET A 12 14.47 7.22 9.30
N ILE A 13 14.29 7.84 10.48
CA ILE A 13 13.62 7.20 11.61
C ILE A 13 12.13 7.53 11.56
N PHE A 14 11.29 6.52 11.32
CA PHE A 14 9.84 6.66 11.38
C PHE A 14 9.32 6.26 12.76
N GLY A 15 8.59 7.18 13.41
CA GLY A 15 7.93 6.96 14.70
C GLY A 15 8.72 7.36 15.95
N GLY A 16 8.04 7.40 17.09
CA GLY A 16 8.55 7.93 18.37
C GLY A 16 8.71 9.46 18.37
N ASP A 17 8.78 10.09 19.55
CA ASP A 17 8.82 11.56 19.69
C ASP A 17 9.90 12.24 18.84
N ALA A 18 11.06 11.59 18.68
CA ALA A 18 12.17 12.09 17.88
C ALA A 18 11.94 11.97 16.36
N GLY A 19 11.18 10.98 15.89
CA GLY A 19 10.90 10.77 14.46
C GLY A 19 9.85 11.73 13.91
N TRP A 20 8.87 12.13 14.72
CA TRP A 20 7.79 13.04 14.30
C TRP A 20 8.28 14.45 13.96
N GLY A 21 9.34 14.93 14.62
CA GLY A 21 9.89 16.27 14.37
C GLY A 21 10.53 16.47 12.99
N HIS A 22 10.76 15.39 12.25
CA HIS A 22 11.48 15.40 10.97
C HIS A 22 10.65 14.90 9.78
N SER A 23 9.39 14.52 9.97
CA SER A 23 8.53 14.06 8.87
C SER A 23 8.11 15.21 7.96
N ILE A 24 8.39 15.12 6.65
CA ILE A 24 7.83 16.00 5.62
C ILE A 24 6.34 15.69 5.51
N SER A 25 5.48 16.61 5.93
CA SER A 25 4.04 16.40 6.09
C SER A 25 3.19 16.95 4.94
N HIS A 26 3.74 17.07 3.71
CA HIS A 26 2.94 17.53 2.59
C HIS A 26 1.87 16.49 2.27
N GLY A 27 0.59 16.86 2.35
CA GLY A 27 -0.51 15.91 2.25
C GLY A 27 -0.70 15.01 3.48
N LEU A 28 -0.09 15.34 4.63
CA LEU A 28 -0.34 14.67 5.92
C LEU A 28 -0.86 15.67 6.95
N LYS A 29 -1.79 15.24 7.79
CA LYS A 29 -2.36 15.97 8.93
C LYS A 29 -2.12 15.18 10.21
N GLU A 30 -1.71 15.87 11.27
CA GLU A 30 -1.63 15.31 12.60
C GLU A 30 -3.01 15.27 13.27
N MET A 31 -3.30 14.18 13.98
CA MET A 31 -4.55 14.00 14.71
C MET A 31 -4.38 13.09 15.93
N ALA A 32 -5.38 13.06 16.80
CA ALA A 32 -5.40 12.22 17.99
C ALA A 32 -5.68 10.75 17.62
N GLY A 33 -4.68 9.90 17.79
CA GLY A 33 -4.72 8.45 17.62
C GLY A 33 -5.26 7.66 18.80
N TRP A 34 -5.07 6.35 18.73
CA TRP A 34 -5.49 5.41 19.76
C TRP A 34 -4.90 5.79 21.13
N LYS A 35 -5.73 5.81 22.17
CA LYS A 35 -5.35 6.19 23.55
C LYS A 35 -4.69 7.59 23.67
N GLY A 36 -4.99 8.51 22.77
CA GLY A 36 -4.51 9.89 22.85
C GLY A 36 -3.07 10.10 22.35
N MET A 37 -2.48 9.08 21.71
CA MET A 37 -1.17 9.22 21.05
C MET A 37 -1.29 10.06 19.77
N ALA A 38 -0.26 10.80 19.39
CA ALA A 38 -0.23 11.49 18.11
C ALA A 38 -0.24 10.48 16.94
N ALA A 39 -0.97 10.80 15.88
CA ALA A 39 -1.03 10.04 14.65
C ALA A 39 -0.97 10.99 13.45
N LEU A 40 -0.29 10.60 12.38
CA LEU A 40 -0.35 11.29 11.08
C LEU A 40 -1.30 10.57 10.15
N THR A 41 -1.90 11.33 9.25
CA THR A 41 -2.84 10.79 8.29
C THR A 41 -2.94 11.60 7.01
N LEU A 42 -3.33 11.00 5.88
CA LEU A 42 -3.37 11.68 4.58
C LEU A 42 -4.41 12.81 4.52
N ALA A 43 -4.06 13.98 3.99
CA ALA A 43 -4.94 15.13 3.80
C ALA A 43 -5.08 15.44 2.30
N PRO A 44 -6.28 15.34 1.72
CA PRO A 44 -7.56 15.02 2.36
C PRO A 44 -7.70 13.53 2.77
N LEU A 45 -8.54 13.31 3.78
CA LEU A 45 -8.96 11.98 4.24
C LEU A 45 -9.47 11.13 3.07
N GLY A 46 -8.91 9.93 2.90
CA GLY A 46 -9.59 8.74 2.35
C GLY A 46 -10.56 9.01 1.20
N ARG A 47 -10.18 9.85 0.23
CA ARG A 47 -10.98 9.99 -0.99
C ARG A 47 -10.65 8.82 -1.88
N ASN A 48 -11.67 8.07 -2.28
CA ASN A 48 -11.58 7.29 -3.50
C ASN A 48 -11.32 8.29 -4.64
N PRO A 49 -10.10 8.31 -5.25
CA PRO A 49 -9.77 9.27 -6.29
C PRO A 49 -10.63 9.05 -7.54
N PHE A 50 -11.20 7.86 -7.71
CA PHE A 50 -12.13 7.54 -8.81
C PHE A 50 -13.52 8.17 -8.64
N ASN A 51 -13.82 8.72 -7.45
CA ASN A 51 -15.08 9.44 -7.18
C ASN A 51 -14.89 10.97 -7.16
N ASP A 52 -13.67 11.48 -7.37
CA ASP A 52 -13.40 12.92 -7.47
C ASP A 52 -13.39 13.34 -8.94
N GLU A 53 -14.20 14.33 -9.32
CA GLU A 53 -14.25 14.86 -10.69
C GLU A 53 -12.90 15.42 -11.17
N ASN A 54 -11.98 15.71 -10.24
CA ASN A 54 -10.63 16.19 -10.53
C ASN A 54 -9.55 15.15 -10.19
N GLY A 55 -9.93 13.91 -9.87
CA GLY A 55 -8.98 12.84 -9.57
C GLY A 55 -8.25 12.40 -10.83
N ASP A 56 -6.95 12.67 -10.91
CA ASP A 56 -6.07 12.03 -11.89
C ASP A 56 -5.90 10.55 -11.51
N THR A 57 -6.71 9.70 -12.15
CA THR A 57 -6.75 8.25 -11.89
C THR A 57 -6.16 7.43 -13.03
N ASP A 58 -5.74 8.08 -14.11
CA ASP A 58 -5.19 7.42 -15.31
C ASP A 58 -3.89 6.66 -15.01
N SER A 59 -3.22 7.01 -13.90
CA SER A 59 -2.01 6.36 -13.41
C SER A 59 -2.25 5.26 -12.36
N ILE A 60 -3.49 5.06 -11.90
CA ILE A 60 -3.82 4.11 -10.84
C ILE A 60 -4.40 2.83 -11.44
N ASP A 61 -3.58 1.80 -11.56
CA ASP A 61 -4.04 0.49 -12.05
C ASP A 61 -4.86 -0.27 -10.99
N LEU A 62 -4.42 -0.25 -9.73
CA LEU A 62 -5.05 -0.96 -8.62
C LEU A 62 -5.17 -0.07 -7.40
N LEU A 63 -6.39 0.06 -6.90
CA LEU A 63 -6.70 0.60 -5.58
C LEU A 63 -7.67 -0.35 -4.88
N ILE A 64 -7.38 -0.66 -3.61
CA ILE A 64 -8.22 -1.52 -2.79
C ILE A 64 -8.69 -0.70 -1.59
N LEU A 65 -10.02 -0.56 -1.47
CA LEU A 65 -10.64 0.19 -0.39
C LEU A 65 -11.41 -0.75 0.54
N ALA A 66 -11.34 -0.42 1.83
CA ALA A 66 -12.15 -1.05 2.86
C ALA A 66 -13.43 -0.22 3.03
N GLU A 67 -14.57 -0.77 2.65
CA GLU A 67 -15.87 -0.09 2.70
C GLU A 67 -16.83 -0.82 3.67
N PRO A 68 -17.87 -0.14 4.19
CA PRO A 68 -18.80 -0.77 5.13
C PRO A 68 -19.48 -2.02 4.54
N ALA A 69 -19.67 -2.04 3.22
CA ALA A 69 -20.26 -3.15 2.48
C ALA A 69 -19.27 -4.27 2.12
N GLY A 70 -17.96 -4.05 2.28
CA GLY A 70 -16.93 -5.03 1.90
C GLY A 70 -15.68 -4.40 1.30
N LEU A 71 -15.00 -5.18 0.47
CA LEU A 71 -13.84 -4.75 -0.31
C LEU A 71 -14.34 -4.04 -1.57
N GLU A 72 -13.84 -2.85 -1.87
CA GLU A 72 -14.09 -2.15 -3.13
C GLU A 72 -12.79 -2.07 -3.95
N ILE A 73 -12.89 -2.31 -5.26
CA ILE A 73 -11.81 -2.13 -6.23
C ILE A 73 -12.32 -1.19 -7.33
N PRO A 74 -12.16 0.14 -7.17
CA PRO A 74 -12.81 1.10 -8.03
C PRO A 74 -12.36 1.07 -9.49
N SER A 75 -11.12 0.65 -9.76
CA SER A 75 -10.61 0.55 -11.14
C SER A 75 -11.33 -0.52 -11.97
N GLY A 76 -12.04 -1.46 -11.32
CA GLY A 76 -12.73 -2.58 -11.99
C GLY A 76 -11.81 -3.57 -12.73
N SER A 77 -10.50 -3.30 -12.76
CA SER A 77 -9.51 -4.06 -13.51
C SER A 77 -9.10 -5.35 -12.82
N TYR A 78 -9.55 -5.58 -11.59
CA TYR A 78 -9.26 -6.76 -10.79
C TYR A 78 -10.51 -7.31 -10.14
N HIS A 79 -10.58 -8.64 -10.04
CA HIS A 79 -11.50 -9.30 -9.13
C HIS A 79 -10.73 -9.84 -7.92
N ALA A 80 -11.32 -9.68 -6.74
CA ALA A 80 -10.76 -10.19 -5.50
C ALA A 80 -11.45 -11.48 -5.08
N GLU A 81 -10.66 -12.46 -4.64
CA GLU A 81 -11.14 -13.63 -3.91
C GLU A 81 -10.36 -13.80 -2.61
N GLY A 82 -10.95 -14.56 -1.68
CA GLY A 82 -10.34 -14.90 -0.40
C GLY A 82 -11.25 -14.59 0.77
N VAL A 83 -10.82 -15.01 1.95
CA VAL A 83 -11.50 -14.70 3.20
C VAL A 83 -10.90 -13.43 3.75
N TYR A 84 -11.73 -12.47 4.13
CA TYR A 84 -11.29 -11.23 4.78
C TYR A 84 -12.37 -10.72 5.73
N GLU A 85 -11.96 -9.88 6.67
CA GLU A 85 -12.84 -9.14 7.56
C GLU A 85 -12.63 -7.65 7.35
N ILE A 86 -13.72 -6.90 7.24
CA ILE A 86 -13.68 -5.44 7.34
C ILE A 86 -13.81 -5.10 8.83
N THR A 87 -12.74 -4.55 9.40
CA THR A 87 -12.74 -4.15 10.81
C THR A 87 -12.64 -2.65 10.92
N GLN A 88 -13.50 -2.07 11.77
CA GLN A 88 -13.37 -0.69 12.16
C GLN A 88 -12.30 -0.61 13.24
N GLN A 89 -11.06 -0.35 12.84
CA GLN A 89 -10.03 -0.03 13.81
C GLN A 89 -10.31 1.38 14.34
N ARG A 90 -10.42 1.52 15.67
CA ARG A 90 -10.37 2.83 16.32
C ARG A 90 -8.96 3.42 16.28
N ALA A 91 -8.31 3.43 15.12
CA ALA A 91 -7.35 4.49 14.86
C ALA A 91 -8.12 5.83 14.83
N ALA A 92 -7.40 6.93 14.90
CA ALA A 92 -7.86 8.31 14.97
C ALA A 92 -9.10 8.67 14.10
N ARG A 93 -9.38 7.88 13.06
CA ARG A 93 -10.30 8.15 11.97
C ARG A 93 -11.55 7.30 11.86
N THR A 94 -11.84 6.35 12.76
CA THR A 94 -12.91 5.37 12.46
C THR A 94 -12.73 4.74 11.07
N GLU A 95 -11.46 4.54 10.66
CA GLU A 95 -11.13 3.96 9.36
C GLU A 95 -11.46 2.47 9.35
N LEU A 96 -12.03 2.04 8.24
CA LEU A 96 -12.18 0.63 7.95
C LEU A 96 -10.83 0.10 7.48
N SER A 97 -10.51 -1.09 7.95
CA SER A 97 -9.29 -1.80 7.60
C SER A 97 -9.65 -3.19 7.14
N ILE A 98 -8.92 -3.67 6.14
CA ILE A 98 -9.05 -5.04 5.66
C ILE A 98 -8.12 -5.90 6.49
N ARG A 99 -8.67 -6.94 7.10
CA ARG A 99 -7.90 -8.01 7.72
C ARG A 99 -8.00 -9.24 6.84
N PRO A 100 -6.93 -9.59 6.09
CA PRO A 100 -6.92 -10.81 5.31
C PRO A 100 -6.99 -12.05 6.23
N GLY A 101 -7.76 -13.04 5.82
CA GLY A 101 -7.82 -14.36 6.44
C GLY A 101 -6.67 -15.26 5.99
N PRO A 102 -6.70 -16.55 6.37
CA PRO A 102 -5.72 -17.53 5.91
C PRO A 102 -5.63 -17.57 4.38
N GLY A 103 -4.42 -17.46 3.84
CA GLY A 103 -4.17 -17.45 2.39
C GLY A 103 -4.26 -16.08 1.72
N GLY A 104 -4.59 -15.03 2.46
CA GLY A 104 -4.61 -13.65 1.97
C GLY A 104 -5.80 -13.35 1.04
N ILE A 105 -5.76 -12.16 0.45
CA ILE A 105 -6.66 -11.76 -0.63
C ILE A 105 -5.91 -11.98 -1.93
N ARG A 106 -6.53 -12.72 -2.85
CA ARG A 106 -6.00 -12.95 -4.20
C ARG A 106 -6.68 -11.96 -5.14
N LEU A 107 -5.87 -11.32 -5.96
CA LEU A 107 -6.33 -10.41 -6.99
C LEU A 107 -6.06 -11.05 -8.34
N TYR A 108 -7.08 -11.08 -9.16
CA TYR A 108 -6.98 -11.66 -10.48
C TYR A 108 -7.27 -10.55 -11.50
N PRO A 109 -6.30 -10.30 -12.38
CA PRO A 109 -6.40 -9.24 -13.37
C PRO A 109 -7.44 -9.57 -14.44
N SER A 110 -8.16 -8.54 -14.87
CA SER A 110 -8.99 -8.53 -16.08
C SER A 110 -8.16 -8.04 -17.28
N GLN A 111 -8.75 -8.12 -18.48
CA GLN A 111 -8.11 -7.59 -19.68
C GLN A 111 -7.83 -6.08 -19.55
N GLY A 112 -6.59 -5.68 -19.84
CA GLY A 112 -6.14 -4.29 -19.76
C GLY A 112 -5.48 -3.92 -18.43
N ALA A 113 -5.58 -4.77 -17.40
CA ALA A 113 -4.91 -4.56 -16.13
C ALA A 113 -3.39 -4.71 -16.27
N MET A 114 -2.62 -3.91 -15.54
CA MET A 114 -1.15 -3.93 -15.60
C MET A 114 -0.57 -5.31 -15.25
N TRP A 115 -1.19 -6.03 -14.32
CA TRP A 115 -0.69 -7.31 -13.83
C TRP A 115 -1.30 -8.51 -14.56
N GLN A 116 -1.95 -8.30 -15.72
CA GLN A 116 -2.47 -9.38 -16.57
C GLN A 116 -1.34 -10.25 -17.16
N PRO A 117 -1.56 -11.55 -17.37
CA PRO A 117 -0.58 -12.41 -18.03
C PRO A 117 -0.16 -11.85 -19.40
N GLY A 118 1.14 -11.84 -19.69
CA GLY A 118 1.65 -11.32 -20.96
C GLY A 118 1.81 -9.80 -21.01
N ALA A 119 1.44 -9.07 -19.96
CA ALA A 119 1.74 -7.65 -19.88
C ALA A 119 3.26 -7.42 -19.80
N GLN A 120 3.74 -6.41 -20.51
CA GLN A 120 5.07 -5.88 -20.33
C GLN A 120 4.99 -4.70 -19.37
N TRP A 121 5.76 -4.77 -18.30
CA TRP A 121 5.81 -3.70 -17.32
C TRP A 121 6.87 -2.68 -17.71
N GLU A 122 6.51 -1.42 -17.56
CA GLU A 122 7.48 -0.34 -17.47
C GLU A 122 7.77 -0.05 -15.98
N ASN A 123 8.07 1.19 -15.64
CA ASN A 123 8.27 1.59 -14.25
C ASN A 123 6.92 1.73 -13.55
N PHE A 124 6.84 1.27 -12.30
CA PHE A 124 5.66 1.45 -11.45
C PHE A 124 6.06 1.61 -10.00
N THR A 125 5.10 2.10 -9.21
CA THR A 125 5.23 2.25 -7.77
C THR A 125 4.12 1.44 -7.09
N PHE A 126 4.45 0.82 -5.96
CA PHE A 126 3.49 0.15 -5.10
C PHE A 126 3.46 0.86 -3.74
N GLU A 127 2.31 1.40 -3.35
CA GLU A 127 2.13 2.15 -2.11
C GLU A 127 1.10 1.46 -1.22
N PHE A 128 1.40 1.36 0.07
CA PHE A 128 0.49 0.77 1.06
C PHE A 128 0.80 1.29 2.47
N PHE A 129 -0.21 1.30 3.33
CA PHE A 129 -0.07 1.62 4.74
C PHE A 129 -0.32 0.36 5.58
N LEU A 130 0.63 0.03 6.47
CA LEU A 130 0.48 -1.09 7.39
C LEU A 130 0.25 -0.60 8.81
N CYS A 131 -0.65 -1.27 9.52
CA CYS A 131 -0.83 -1.16 10.97
C CYS A 131 -0.59 -2.53 11.64
N PRO A 132 0.63 -3.10 11.56
CA PRO A 132 0.89 -4.42 12.09
C PRO A 132 0.92 -4.36 13.62
N SER A 133 0.13 -5.21 14.28
CA SER A 133 0.26 -5.40 15.74
C SER A 133 1.51 -6.18 16.12
N GLN A 134 1.98 -7.06 15.22
CA GLN A 134 3.26 -7.79 15.29
C GLN A 134 3.78 -7.99 13.86
N LEU A 135 5.08 -7.84 13.65
CA LEU A 135 5.78 -8.22 12.41
C LEU A 135 6.62 -9.46 12.69
N ARG A 136 6.36 -10.56 11.99
CA ARG A 136 7.13 -11.81 12.17
C ARG A 136 8.09 -12.01 11.00
N ASP A 137 9.31 -12.40 11.31
CA ASP A 137 10.28 -12.76 10.26
C ASP A 137 9.72 -13.91 9.39
N GLY A 138 9.90 -13.80 8.08
CA GLY A 138 9.36 -14.69 7.06
C GLY A 138 7.91 -14.40 6.65
N GLU A 139 7.23 -13.48 7.30
CA GLU A 139 5.89 -13.05 6.89
C GLU A 139 5.94 -12.38 5.51
N ARG A 140 4.99 -12.75 4.63
CA ARG A 140 4.89 -12.21 3.28
C ARG A 140 3.72 -11.25 3.20
N PHE A 141 4.00 -10.00 2.86
CA PHE A 141 2.99 -8.95 2.71
C PHE A 141 2.42 -8.86 1.31
N PHE A 142 3.29 -9.06 0.33
CA PHE A 142 2.93 -9.00 -1.07
C PHE A 142 3.65 -10.14 -1.79
N SER A 143 2.94 -10.75 -2.73
CA SER A 143 3.49 -11.71 -3.66
C SER A 143 2.76 -11.52 -4.96
N TRP A 144 3.52 -11.40 -6.03
CA TRP A 144 3.02 -11.57 -7.36
C TRP A 144 3.92 -12.52 -8.13
N GLU A 145 3.30 -13.35 -8.94
CA GLU A 145 3.94 -14.26 -9.87
C GLU A 145 3.17 -14.18 -11.18
N GLY A 146 3.89 -14.12 -12.30
CA GLY A 146 3.30 -14.06 -13.63
C GLY A 146 4.30 -14.35 -14.73
N ARG A 147 3.94 -13.95 -15.95
CA ARG A 147 4.76 -14.13 -17.14
C ARG A 147 4.67 -12.89 -18.02
N ASP A 148 5.78 -12.57 -18.67
CA ASP A 148 5.86 -11.48 -19.63
C ASP A 148 5.26 -11.84 -21.00
N SER A 149 5.32 -10.91 -21.95
CA SER A 149 4.77 -11.04 -23.30
C SER A 149 5.41 -12.15 -24.14
N VAL A 150 6.62 -12.61 -23.79
CA VAL A 150 7.30 -13.74 -24.44
C VAL A 150 7.18 -15.05 -23.65
N GLY A 151 6.52 -15.00 -22.49
CA GLY A 151 6.20 -16.16 -21.65
C GLY A 151 7.23 -16.45 -20.56
N GLU A 152 8.22 -15.58 -20.35
CA GLU A 152 9.23 -15.76 -19.30
C GLU A 152 8.64 -15.50 -17.91
N PRO A 153 8.95 -16.32 -16.89
CA PRO A 153 8.46 -16.10 -15.53
C PRO A 153 8.95 -14.78 -14.95
N GLN A 154 8.06 -14.09 -14.23
CA GLN A 154 8.36 -12.91 -13.46
C GLN A 154 7.74 -13.04 -12.07
N SER A 155 8.38 -12.44 -11.06
CA SER A 155 7.86 -12.45 -9.70
C SER A 155 8.37 -11.26 -8.91
N ILE A 156 7.53 -10.77 -8.00
CA ILE A 156 7.89 -9.77 -6.99
C ILE A 156 7.33 -10.24 -5.66
N GLY A 157 8.12 -10.18 -4.60
CA GLY A 157 7.68 -10.57 -3.27
C GLY A 157 8.22 -9.61 -2.22
N ILE A 158 7.37 -9.23 -1.27
CA ILE A 158 7.77 -8.40 -0.13
C ILE A 158 7.64 -9.25 1.13
N THR A 159 8.75 -9.43 1.84
CA THR A 159 8.82 -10.25 3.06
C THR A 159 9.43 -9.49 4.23
N VAL A 160 9.14 -9.95 5.44
CA VAL A 160 9.77 -9.43 6.66
C VAL A 160 11.05 -10.18 6.96
N GLU A 161 12.16 -9.48 7.08
CA GLU A 161 13.40 -10.00 7.63
C GLU A 161 13.94 -9.05 8.70
N LYS A 162 14.19 -9.56 9.91
CA LYS A 162 14.73 -8.79 11.05
C LYS A 162 13.93 -7.51 11.30
N ARG A 163 12.59 -7.61 11.24
CA ARG A 163 11.65 -6.48 11.38
C ARG A 163 11.78 -5.40 10.28
N ARG A 164 12.29 -5.75 9.11
CA ARG A 164 12.37 -4.86 7.94
C ARG A 164 11.66 -5.50 6.76
N LEU A 165 11.08 -4.68 5.89
CA LEU A 165 10.58 -5.15 4.60
C LEU A 165 11.76 -5.32 3.64
N VAL A 166 11.82 -6.49 3.00
CA VAL A 166 12.78 -6.85 1.96
C VAL A 166 12.00 -7.23 0.72
N TRP A 167 12.40 -6.69 -0.43
CA TRP A 167 11.79 -6.89 -1.74
C TRP A 167 12.81 -7.32 -2.79
#